data_AF-A0A9J7KNC1-F1
#
_entry.id   AF-A0A9J7KNC1-F1
#
_cell.length_a   1.000
_cell.length_b   1.000
_cell.length_c   1.000
_cell.angle_alpha   90.00
_cell.angle_beta   90.00
_cell.angle_gamma   90.00
#
_symmetry.space_group_name_H-M   'P 1'
#
loop_
_entity.id
_entity.type
_entity.pdbx_description
1 polymer ?
#
loop_
_entity_poly.entity_id
_entity_poly.type
_entity_poly.pdbx_seq_one_letter_code
_entity_poly.pdbx_strand_id
1 'polypeptide(L)'
;MDTPAFIKAREFLRTYAVQVARGLAYIHGNGLVHRDLKLDNILMKRGAVKIADLGLAKPMEVIAGTSRAGALMYAAPEKLRGEVYNCKADIYSFGLLLWEMWYGIYAFQNFDSADDFTFVEKIKDGVRPDVTGRTAPSGLWAAMMEECWHGDPNKRPAAHTISERLQDLR
;
A
#
# COMPACT_ATOMS: atom_id res chain seq x y z
N MET A 1 1.74 2.04 28.56
CA MET A 1 2.84 1.17 28.13
C MET A 1 2.25 0.05 27.31
N ASP A 2 2.85 -0.27 26.17
CA ASP A 2 2.40 -1.37 25.30
C ASP A 2 2.58 -2.70 26.03
N THR A 3 1.61 -3.62 25.87
CA THR A 3 1.71 -4.96 26.47
C THR A 3 2.72 -5.81 25.68
N PRO A 4 3.33 -6.85 26.29
CA PRO A 4 4.23 -7.77 25.58
C PRO A 4 3.58 -8.42 24.35
N ALA A 5 2.27 -8.68 24.39
CA ALA A 5 1.52 -9.20 23.25
C ALA A 5 1.45 -8.19 22.09
N PHE A 6 1.27 -6.91 22.40
CA PHE A 6 1.21 -5.85 21.39
C PHE A 6 2.58 -5.63 20.72
N ILE A 7 3.66 -5.65 21.50
CA ILE A 7 5.04 -5.57 20.98
C ILE A 7 5.30 -6.73 20.00
N LYS A 8 4.98 -7.97 20.40
CA LYS A 8 5.17 -9.15 19.56
C LYS A 8 4.33 -9.09 18.27
N ALA A 9 3.09 -8.60 18.35
CA ALA A 9 2.26 -8.41 17.16
C ALA A 9 2.89 -7.42 16.18
N ARG A 10 3.42 -6.27 16.67
CA ARG A 10 4.11 -5.27 15.83
C ARG A 10 5.34 -5.83 15.13
N GLU A 11 6.12 -6.68 15.81
CA GLU A 11 7.27 -7.35 15.20
C GLU A 11 6.86 -8.30 14.05
N PHE A 12 5.76 -9.04 14.21
CA PHE A 12 5.24 -9.88 13.14
C PHE A 12 4.74 -9.04 11.95
N LEU A 13 3.97 -7.98 12.20
CA LEU A 13 3.50 -7.09 11.14
C LEU A 13 4.67 -6.46 10.36
N ARG A 14 5.71 -6.01 11.06
CA ARG A 14 6.96 -5.53 10.44
C ARG A 14 7.60 -6.60 9.56
N THR A 15 7.73 -7.82 10.08
CA THR A 15 8.34 -8.94 9.34
C THR A 15 7.58 -9.24 8.04
N TYR A 16 6.25 -9.18 8.07
CA TYR A 16 5.43 -9.39 6.88
C TYR A 16 5.49 -8.21 5.90
N ALA A 17 5.43 -6.97 6.40
CA ALA A 17 5.54 -5.77 5.59
C ALA A 17 6.88 -5.71 4.83
N VAL A 18 7.99 -6.09 5.49
CA VAL A 18 9.30 -6.22 4.85
C VAL A 18 9.28 -7.22 3.71
N GLN A 19 8.66 -8.40 3.90
CA GLN A 19 8.58 -9.43 2.86
C GLN A 19 7.74 -8.97 1.65
N VAL A 20 6.62 -8.28 1.89
CA VAL A 20 5.82 -7.68 0.81
C VAL A 20 6.64 -6.62 0.08
N ALA A 21 7.31 -5.70 0.79
CA ALA A 21 8.13 -4.66 0.19
C ALA A 21 9.28 -5.24 -0.66
N ARG A 22 9.92 -6.32 -0.22
CA ARG A 22 10.95 -7.05 -1.00
C ARG A 22 10.38 -7.69 -2.25
N GLY A 23 9.22 -8.34 -2.15
CA GLY A 23 8.54 -8.90 -3.31
C GLY A 23 8.18 -7.83 -4.33
N LEU A 24 7.72 -6.67 -3.86
CA LEU A 24 7.37 -5.54 -4.71
C LEU A 24 8.61 -4.92 -5.36
N ALA A 25 9.70 -4.79 -4.62
CA ALA A 25 11.00 -4.35 -5.13
C ALA A 25 11.51 -5.27 -6.25
N TYR A 26 11.33 -6.58 -6.11
CA TYR A 26 11.67 -7.54 -7.15
C TYR A 26 10.83 -7.32 -8.42
N ILE A 27 9.51 -7.16 -8.30
CA ILE A 27 8.62 -6.90 -9.43
C ILE A 27 9.04 -5.61 -10.15
N HIS A 28 9.22 -4.52 -9.39
CA HIS A 28 9.62 -3.22 -9.93
C HIS A 28 11.01 -3.24 -10.57
N GLY A 29 11.96 -3.96 -9.97
CA GLY A 29 13.32 -4.13 -10.52
C GLY A 29 13.35 -4.89 -11.85
N ASN A 30 12.31 -5.67 -12.14
CA ASN A 30 12.12 -6.34 -13.44
C ASN A 30 11.33 -5.49 -14.45
N GLY A 31 11.15 -4.19 -14.20
CA GLY A 31 10.45 -3.29 -15.12
C GLY A 31 8.93 -3.45 -15.11
N LEU A 32 8.36 -4.18 -14.15
CA LEU A 32 6.92 -4.47 -14.06
C LEU A 32 6.23 -3.62 -12.99
N VAL A 33 4.95 -3.34 -13.20
CA VAL A 33 4.02 -2.78 -12.21
C VAL A 33 2.95 -3.82 -11.94
N HIS A 34 2.64 -4.08 -10.67
CA HIS A 34 1.67 -5.10 -10.25
C HIS A 34 0.23 -4.71 -10.60
N ARG A 35 -0.14 -3.45 -10.32
CA ARG A 35 -1.41 -2.78 -10.67
C ARG A 35 -2.66 -3.24 -9.92
N ASP A 36 -2.61 -4.35 -9.18
CA ASP A 36 -3.68 -4.81 -8.29
C ASP A 36 -3.17 -5.25 -6.90
N LEU A 37 -2.29 -4.46 -6.30
CA LEU A 37 -1.75 -4.79 -4.98
C LEU A 37 -2.81 -4.54 -3.90
N LYS A 38 -3.23 -5.62 -3.21
CA LYS A 38 -4.24 -5.64 -2.14
C LYS A 38 -4.00 -6.83 -1.23
N LEU A 39 -4.58 -6.84 -0.02
CA LEU A 39 -4.37 -7.95 0.92
C LEU A 39 -4.79 -9.32 0.36
N ASP A 40 -5.83 -9.41 -0.46
CA ASP A 40 -6.26 -10.66 -1.11
C ASP A 40 -5.16 -11.29 -1.99
N ASN A 41 -4.26 -10.46 -2.52
CA ASN A 41 -3.14 -10.87 -3.36
C ASN A 41 -1.86 -11.11 -2.56
N ILE A 42 -1.92 -11.09 -1.22
CA ILE A 42 -0.81 -11.42 -0.33
C ILE A 42 -1.02 -12.80 0.27
N LEU A 43 -0.24 -13.78 -0.21
CA LEU A 43 -0.30 -15.15 0.27
C LEU A 43 0.69 -15.37 1.40
N MET A 44 0.26 -16.09 2.43
CA MET A 44 1.09 -16.43 3.58
C MET A 44 1.09 -17.94 3.85
N LYS A 45 2.28 -18.51 4.07
CA LYS A 45 2.45 -19.89 4.51
C LYS A 45 3.65 -20.02 5.42
N ARG A 46 3.43 -20.49 6.66
CA ARG A 46 4.50 -20.75 7.65
C ARG A 46 5.47 -19.56 7.82
N GLY A 47 4.92 -18.35 7.93
CA GLY A 47 5.70 -17.10 8.10
C GLY A 47 6.32 -16.53 6.82
N ALA A 48 6.27 -17.25 5.70
CA ALA A 48 6.67 -16.73 4.39
C ALA A 48 5.50 -16.00 3.73
N VAL A 49 5.74 -14.79 3.24
CA VAL A 49 4.78 -13.94 2.54
C VAL A 49 5.20 -13.76 1.09
N LYS A 50 4.24 -13.89 0.16
CA LYS A 50 4.45 -13.74 -1.28
C LYS A 50 3.33 -12.92 -1.91
N ILE A 51 3.70 -12.08 -2.86
CA ILE A 51 2.76 -11.38 -3.74
C ILE A 51 2.28 -12.36 -4.81
N ALA A 52 0.97 -12.42 -5.04
CA ALA A 52 0.31 -13.24 -6.04
C ALA A 52 -0.48 -12.37 -7.02
N ASP A 53 -1.07 -13.02 -8.03
CA ASP A 53 -1.90 -12.40 -9.08
C ASP A 53 -1.21 -11.29 -9.89
N LEU A 54 -0.26 -11.71 -10.72
CA LEU A 54 0.36 -10.85 -11.74
C LEU A 54 -0.48 -10.76 -13.04
N GLY A 55 -1.75 -11.16 -13.02
CA GLY A 55 -2.60 -11.16 -14.23
C GLY A 55 -2.83 -9.77 -14.83
N LEU A 56 -2.72 -8.73 -14.00
CA LEU A 56 -2.83 -7.33 -14.41
C LEU A 56 -1.49 -6.62 -14.55
N ALA A 57 -0.39 -7.33 -14.26
CA ALA A 57 0.93 -6.76 -14.28
C ALA A 57 1.33 -6.34 -15.70
N LYS A 58 2.00 -5.19 -15.83
CA LYS A 58 2.45 -4.66 -17.12
C LYS A 58 3.85 -4.05 -17.04
N PRO A 59 4.60 -4.06 -18.15
CA PRO A 59 5.82 -3.26 -18.27
C PRO A 59 5.51 -1.78 -18.05
N MET A 60 6.39 -1.08 -17.32
CA MET A 60 6.22 0.35 -17.01
C MET A 60 6.04 1.21 -18.26
N GLU A 61 6.72 0.86 -19.35
CA GLU A 61 6.73 1.59 -20.63
C GLU A 61 5.37 1.58 -21.35
N VAL A 62 4.49 0.63 -21.03
CA VAL A 62 3.21 0.40 -21.76
C VAL A 62 2.00 0.91 -20.97
N ILE A 63 2.22 1.56 -19.82
CA ILE A 63 1.13 2.03 -18.96
C ILE A 63 0.60 3.36 -19.48
N ALA A 64 -0.49 3.29 -20.24
CA ALA A 64 -1.28 4.45 -20.64
C ALA A 64 -2.21 4.90 -19.51
N GLY A 65 -2.46 6.22 -19.44
CA GLY A 65 -3.23 6.81 -18.35
C GLY A 65 -4.69 6.34 -18.28
N THR A 66 -5.28 5.84 -19.35
CA THR A 66 -6.68 5.39 -19.36
C THR A 66 -6.91 3.99 -18.76
N SER A 67 -5.87 3.26 -18.35
CA SER A 67 -6.02 1.88 -17.89
C SER A 67 -6.42 1.77 -16.42
N ARG A 68 -7.74 1.69 -16.17
CA ARG A 68 -8.39 1.50 -14.86
C ARG A 68 -8.45 0.02 -14.41
N ALA A 69 -7.34 -0.71 -14.47
CA ALA A 69 -7.30 -2.11 -14.00
C ALA A 69 -7.14 -2.21 -12.48
N GLY A 70 -7.54 -3.33 -11.87
CA GLY A 70 -7.36 -3.60 -10.44
C GLY A 70 -8.45 -2.99 -9.54
N ALA A 71 -8.35 -3.24 -8.24
CA ALA A 71 -9.35 -2.86 -7.25
C ALA A 71 -9.40 -1.34 -7.03
N LEU A 72 -10.60 -0.77 -7.13
CA LEU A 72 -10.85 0.67 -7.00
C LEU A 72 -10.36 1.23 -5.66
N MET A 73 -10.62 0.52 -4.56
CA MET A 73 -10.31 0.95 -3.19
C MET A 73 -8.80 1.11 -2.94
N TYR A 74 -7.95 0.50 -3.77
CA TYR A 74 -6.49 0.54 -3.63
C TYR A 74 -5.82 1.44 -4.67
N ALA A 75 -6.61 2.07 -5.55
CA ALA A 75 -6.09 2.82 -6.68
C ALA A 75 -5.52 4.18 -6.26
N ALA A 76 -4.31 4.47 -6.76
CA ALA A 76 -3.66 5.76 -6.54
C ALA A 76 -4.41 6.92 -7.25
N PRO A 77 -4.35 8.15 -6.72
CA PRO A 77 -5.08 9.29 -7.28
C PRO A 77 -4.81 9.55 -8.76
N GLU A 78 -3.55 9.45 -9.20
CA GLU A 78 -3.15 9.65 -10.60
C GLU A 78 -3.81 8.60 -11.54
N LYS A 79 -3.92 7.36 -11.07
CA LYS A 79 -4.60 6.27 -11.80
C LYS A 79 -6.11 6.53 -11.90
N LEU A 80 -6.71 7.09 -10.85
CA LEU A 80 -8.12 7.48 -10.83
C LEU A 80 -8.42 8.70 -11.72
N ARG A 81 -7.46 9.61 -11.89
CA ARG A 81 -7.54 10.74 -12.82
C ARG A 81 -7.33 10.34 -14.27
N GLY A 82 -6.88 9.10 -14.52
CA GLY A 82 -6.58 8.64 -15.85
C GLY A 82 -5.26 9.18 -16.39
N GLU A 83 -4.34 9.56 -15.50
CA GLU A 83 -3.01 10.06 -15.83
C GLU A 83 -2.04 8.90 -16.11
N VAL A 84 -0.98 9.15 -16.88
CA VAL A 84 0.11 8.18 -17.03
C VAL A 84 0.75 7.95 -15.66
N TYR A 85 0.93 6.69 -15.28
CA TYR A 85 1.47 6.29 -13.99
C TYR A 85 2.53 5.20 -14.13
N ASN A 86 3.25 4.95 -13.05
CA ASN A 86 4.33 3.97 -12.98
C ASN A 86 4.19 3.10 -11.71
N CYS A 87 5.28 2.44 -11.32
CA CYS A 87 5.35 1.60 -10.13
C CYS A 87 4.99 2.30 -8.80
N LYS A 88 4.99 3.64 -8.76
CA LYS A 88 4.55 4.43 -7.59
C LYS A 88 3.07 4.25 -7.27
N ALA A 89 2.26 3.80 -8.23
CA ALA A 89 0.87 3.41 -7.97
C ALA A 89 0.78 2.19 -7.04
N ASP A 90 1.68 1.20 -7.19
CA ASP A 90 1.71 0.06 -6.25
C ASP A 90 2.19 0.49 -4.87
N ILE A 91 3.08 1.48 -4.77
CA ILE A 91 3.54 2.03 -3.50
C ILE A 91 2.38 2.69 -2.74
N TYR A 92 1.49 3.39 -3.45
CA TYR A 92 0.26 3.90 -2.84
C TYR A 92 -0.59 2.78 -2.25
N SER A 93 -0.85 1.73 -3.03
CA SER A 93 -1.59 0.57 -2.55
C SER A 93 -0.90 -0.11 -1.36
N PHE A 94 0.44 -0.17 -1.35
CA PHE A 94 1.21 -0.69 -0.22
C PHE A 94 1.00 0.13 1.06
N GLY A 95 0.88 1.46 0.96
CA GLY A 95 0.53 2.32 2.11
C GLY A 95 -0.82 1.94 2.72
N LEU A 96 -1.81 1.62 1.88
CA LEU A 96 -3.10 1.11 2.34
C LEU A 96 -2.98 -0.27 2.98
N LEU A 97 -2.17 -1.19 2.42
CA LEU A 97 -1.90 -2.48 3.08
C LEU A 97 -1.29 -2.29 4.48
N LEU A 98 -0.32 -1.38 4.65
CA LEU A 98 0.26 -1.11 5.97
C LEU A 98 -0.80 -0.65 6.96
N TRP A 99 -1.76 0.16 6.49
CA TRP A 99 -2.91 0.58 7.28
C TRP A 99 -3.77 -0.62 7.69
N GLU A 100 -4.17 -1.46 6.74
CA GLU A 100 -5.02 -2.62 7.00
C GLU A 100 -4.34 -3.65 7.91
N MET A 101 -3.02 -3.83 7.75
CA MET A 101 -2.21 -4.68 8.62
C MET A 101 -2.19 -4.18 10.07
N TRP A 102 -2.22 -2.86 10.28
CA TRP A 102 -2.21 -2.26 11.61
C TRP A 102 -3.58 -2.33 12.29
N TYR A 103 -4.65 -2.03 11.55
CA TYR A 103 -6.00 -1.94 12.10
C TYR A 103 -6.81 -3.24 12.00
N GLY A 104 -6.38 -4.19 11.16
CA GLY A 104 -7.04 -5.49 10.99
C GLY A 104 -8.39 -5.44 10.26
N ILE A 105 -8.69 -4.33 9.59
CA ILE A 105 -9.90 -4.09 8.81
C ILE A 105 -9.55 -3.43 7.47
N TYR A 106 -10.45 -3.45 6.48
CA TYR A 106 -10.18 -2.79 5.20
C TYR A 106 -10.18 -1.26 5.34
N ALA A 107 -9.23 -0.61 4.65
CA ALA A 107 -8.92 0.82 4.78
C ALA A 107 -10.14 1.74 4.61
N PHE A 108 -11.06 1.32 3.76
CA PHE A 108 -12.24 2.08 3.38
C PHE A 108 -13.54 1.33 3.67
N GLN A 109 -13.52 0.33 4.56
CA GLN A 109 -14.70 -0.50 4.88
C GLN A 109 -15.91 0.32 5.34
N ASN A 110 -15.68 1.38 6.10
CA ASN A 110 -16.71 2.27 6.66
C ASN A 110 -16.60 3.68 6.07
N PHE A 111 -16.03 3.81 4.87
CA PHE A 111 -15.84 5.10 4.26
C PHE A 111 -17.19 5.64 3.78
N ASP A 112 -17.56 6.82 4.27
CA ASP A 112 -18.83 7.45 3.92
C ASP A 112 -18.76 7.98 2.47
N SER A 113 -19.21 7.17 1.52
CA SER A 113 -19.38 7.57 0.12
C SER A 113 -20.70 7.02 -0.39
N ALA A 114 -21.52 7.89 -0.99
CA ALA A 114 -22.81 7.51 -1.56
C ALA A 114 -22.65 6.52 -2.74
N ASP A 115 -21.54 6.65 -3.49
CA ASP A 115 -21.21 5.84 -4.66
C ASP A 115 -19.70 5.89 -4.97
N ASP A 116 -19.28 5.07 -5.94
CA ASP A 116 -17.89 4.99 -6.43
C ASP A 116 -17.38 6.34 -6.97
N PHE A 117 -18.25 7.16 -7.57
CA PHE A 117 -17.85 8.46 -8.11
C PHE A 117 -17.42 9.41 -6.98
N THR A 118 -18.26 9.52 -5.95
CA THR A 118 -18.00 10.32 -4.76
C THR A 118 -16.76 9.82 -4.03
N PHE A 119 -16.57 8.50 -3.94
CA PHE A 119 -15.36 7.90 -3.39
C PHE A 119 -14.12 8.37 -4.17
N VAL A 120 -14.15 8.24 -5.49
CA VAL A 120 -13.04 8.63 -6.37
C VAL A 120 -12.66 10.09 -6.21
N GLU A 121 -13.63 11.01 -6.16
CA GLU A 121 -13.36 12.44 -5.98
C GLU A 121 -12.71 12.71 -4.61
N LYS A 122 -13.20 12.10 -3.53
CA LYS A 122 -12.58 12.21 -2.19
C LYS A 122 -11.11 11.76 -2.19
N ILE A 123 -10.80 10.65 -2.84
CA ILE A 123 -9.40 10.16 -2.91
C ILE A 123 -8.52 11.12 -3.71
N LYS A 124 -9.04 11.69 -4.81
CA LYS A 124 -8.34 12.70 -5.63
C LYS A 124 -8.08 14.00 -4.86
N ASP A 125 -8.99 14.37 -3.96
CA ASP A 125 -8.88 15.54 -3.08
C ASP A 125 -7.97 15.31 -1.87
N GLY A 126 -7.40 14.11 -1.75
CA GLY A 126 -6.39 13.81 -0.74
C GLY A 126 -6.94 13.16 0.52
N VAL A 127 -8.22 12.75 0.55
CA VAL A 127 -8.74 12.00 1.69
C VAL A 127 -8.01 10.66 1.81
N ARG A 128 -7.61 10.31 3.03
CA ARG A 128 -6.91 9.06 3.38
C ARG A 128 -7.59 8.40 4.58
N PRO A 129 -7.33 7.09 4.81
CA PRO A 129 -7.76 6.41 6.03
C PRO A 129 -7.28 7.12 7.30
N ASP A 130 -8.10 7.07 8.35
CA ASP A 130 -7.79 7.72 9.63
C ASP A 130 -6.61 7.03 10.32
N VAL A 131 -5.61 7.82 10.73
CA VAL A 131 -4.44 7.37 11.49
C VAL A 131 -4.40 7.94 12.91
N THR A 132 -5.49 8.57 13.34
CA THR A 132 -5.59 9.23 14.64
C THR A 132 -6.20 8.31 15.72
N GLY A 133 -6.31 8.82 16.94
CA GLY A 133 -6.96 8.13 18.05
C GLY A 133 -6.02 7.27 18.92
N ARG A 134 -6.61 6.47 19.82
CA ARG A 134 -5.85 5.72 20.84
C ARG A 134 -4.99 4.59 20.28
N THR A 135 -5.34 4.09 19.10
CA THR A 135 -4.63 3.02 18.40
C THR A 135 -3.81 3.56 17.24
N ALA A 136 -3.51 4.86 17.22
CA ALA A 136 -2.71 5.48 16.16
C ALA A 136 -1.37 4.78 15.98
N PRO A 137 -0.93 4.51 14.73
CA PRO A 137 0.42 4.07 14.47
C PRO A 137 1.43 5.12 14.94
N SER A 138 2.57 4.68 15.43
CA SER A 138 3.62 5.56 15.95
C SER A 138 4.97 5.32 15.28
N GLY A 139 5.78 6.37 15.27
CA GLY A 139 7.14 6.33 14.74
C GLY A 139 7.18 6.01 13.25
N LEU A 140 8.09 5.12 12.86
CA LEU A 140 8.32 4.81 11.45
C LEU A 140 7.09 4.18 10.77
N TRP A 141 6.23 3.47 11.50
CA TRP A 141 5.06 2.83 10.89
C TRP A 141 4.08 3.87 10.32
N ALA A 142 3.77 4.91 11.10
CA ALA A 142 2.93 6.02 10.64
C ALA A 142 3.58 6.76 9.46
N ALA A 143 4.86 7.09 9.59
CA ALA A 143 5.62 7.75 8.52
C ALA A 143 5.61 6.91 7.22
N MET A 144 5.77 5.58 7.32
CA MET A 144 5.71 4.69 6.16
C MET A 144 4.35 4.69 5.49
N MET A 145 3.25 4.59 6.25
CA MET A 145 1.90 4.71 5.68
C MET A 145 1.76 6.03 4.91
N GLU A 146 2.12 7.14 5.56
CA GLU A 146 1.91 8.49 5.03
C GLU A 146 2.74 8.81 3.80
N GLU A 147 4.02 8.43 3.82
CA GLU A 147 4.91 8.59 2.67
C GLU A 147 4.47 7.70 1.49
N CYS A 148 4.00 6.47 1.77
CA CYS A 148 3.58 5.55 0.71
C CYS A 148 2.32 6.03 -0.02
N TRP A 149 1.31 6.55 0.71
CA TRP A 149 0.07 7.01 0.10
C TRP A 149 0.04 8.52 -0.24
N HIS A 150 1.22 9.15 -0.30
CA HIS A 150 1.35 10.57 -0.58
C HIS A 150 0.67 10.93 -1.93
N GLY A 151 0.00 12.09 -1.99
CA GLY A 151 -0.74 12.52 -3.19
C GLY A 151 0.13 12.67 -4.44
N ASP A 152 1.31 13.27 -4.29
CA ASP A 152 2.36 13.32 -5.32
C ASP A 152 3.14 11.99 -5.38
N PRO A 153 3.12 11.25 -6.51
CA PRO A 153 3.85 10.00 -6.68
C PRO A 153 5.36 10.10 -6.50
N ASN A 154 5.96 11.27 -6.77
CA ASN A 154 7.41 11.45 -6.67
C ASN A 154 7.91 11.51 -5.24
N LYS A 155 7.04 11.84 -4.29
CA LYS A 155 7.34 11.85 -2.86
C LYS A 155 7.21 10.47 -2.22
N ARG A 156 6.65 9.49 -2.92
CA ARG A 156 6.54 8.12 -2.43
C ARG A 156 7.91 7.42 -2.53
N PRO A 157 8.35 6.68 -1.51
CA PRO A 157 9.62 5.96 -1.56
C PRO A 157 9.60 4.84 -2.61
N ALA A 158 10.78 4.30 -2.95
CA ALA A 158 10.85 3.07 -3.74
C ALA A 158 10.67 1.84 -2.84
N ALA A 159 10.18 0.73 -3.40
CA ALA A 159 9.92 -0.49 -2.63
C ALA A 159 11.17 -1.04 -1.90
N HIS A 160 12.36 -0.93 -2.52
CA HIS A 160 13.61 -1.32 -1.86
C HIS A 160 13.91 -0.44 -0.64
N THR A 161 13.76 0.89 -0.75
CA THR A 161 13.94 1.85 0.34
C THR A 161 12.98 1.58 1.50
N ILE A 162 11.72 1.24 1.20
CA ILE A 162 10.73 0.85 2.21
C ILE A 162 11.24 -0.39 2.95
N SER A 163 11.67 -1.42 2.21
CA SER A 163 12.12 -2.67 2.80
C SER A 163 13.33 -2.51 3.70
N GLU A 164 14.26 -1.61 3.36
CA GLU A 164 15.45 -1.26 4.17
C GLU A 164 15.03 -0.54 5.45
N ARG A 165 14.26 0.54 5.31
CA ARG A 165 13.79 1.33 6.47
C ARG A 165 12.97 0.50 7.45
N LEU A 166 12.12 -0.40 6.96
CA LEU A 166 11.34 -1.30 7.82
C LEU A 166 12.19 -2.36 8.53
N GLN A 167 13.37 -2.72 8.01
CA GLN A 167 14.29 -3.64 8.69
C GLN A 167 15.07 -2.96 9.82
N ASP A 168 15.38 -1.68 9.67
CA ASP A 168 16.18 -0.91 10.63
C ASP A 168 15.38 -0.44 11.86
N LEU A 169 14.05 -0.62 11.85
CA LEU A 169 13.22 -0.55 13.05
C LEU A 169 13.73 -1.59 14.06
N ARG A 170 14.33 -1.14 15.15
CA ARG A 170 14.61 -1.99 16.32
C ARG A 170 13.36 -2.04 17.19
#